data_AF-A0A559IZK8-F1
#
_entry.id   AF-A0A559IZK8-F1
#
_cell.length_a   1.000
_cell.length_b   1.000
_cell.length_c   1.000
_cell.angle_alpha   90.00
_cell.angle_beta   90.00
_cell.angle_gamma   90.00
#
_symmetry.space_group_name_H-M   'P 1'
#
loop_
_entity.id
_entity.type
_entity.pdbx_description
1 polymer ?
#
loop_
_entity_poly.entity_id
_entity_poly.type
_entity_poly.pdbx_seq_one_letter_code
_entity_poly.pdbx_strand_id
1 'polypeptide(L)' 'MDEKKGTPATRAKNKYNAANYDRLYPYAPKGRKEVYEAAATKAGYSLNEYIIKSIEEKIERDENKCNKKEPQE' A
#
# COMPACT_ATOMS: atom_id res chain seq x y z
N MET A 1 16.85 -29.97 -15.50
CA MET A 1 15.82 -28.95 -15.19
C MET A 1 16.56 -27.68 -14.83
N ASP A 2 16.93 -26.91 -15.84
CA ASP A 2 17.74 -25.71 -15.71
C ASP A 2 16.92 -24.63 -15.02
N GLU A 3 17.12 -24.51 -13.71
CA GLU A 3 16.61 -23.42 -12.90
C GLU A 3 17.20 -22.11 -13.45
N LYS A 4 16.44 -21.41 -14.30
CA LYS A 4 16.77 -20.05 -14.74
C LYS A 4 16.71 -19.12 -13.52
N LYS A 5 17.76 -19.12 -12.70
CA LYS A 5 18.04 -18.08 -11.72
C LYS A 5 18.08 -16.76 -12.50
N GLY A 6 17.12 -15.88 -12.22
CA GLY A 6 17.01 -14.60 -12.90
C GLY A 6 18.34 -13.84 -12.93
N THR A 7 18.51 -12.97 -13.93
CA THR A 7 19.76 -12.25 -14.17
C THR A 7 20.29 -11.57 -12.89
N PRO A 8 21.62 -11.41 -12.74
CA PRO A 8 22.21 -10.79 -11.55
C PRO A 8 21.65 -9.39 -11.28
N ALA A 9 21.33 -8.63 -12.33
CA ALA A 9 20.66 -7.33 -12.22
C ALA A 9 19.27 -7.43 -11.57
N THR A 10 18.47 -8.42 -11.95
CA THR A 10 17.14 -8.66 -11.35
C THR A 10 17.25 -9.08 -9.89
N ARG A 11 18.25 -9.89 -9.53
CA ARG A 11 18.50 -10.29 -8.15
C ARG A 11 18.90 -9.11 -7.27
N ALA A 12 19.77 -8.23 -7.78
CA ALA A 12 20.18 -7.02 -7.06
C ALA A 12 18.99 -6.08 -6.80
N LYS A 13 18.17 -5.83 -7.84
CA LYS A 13 16.94 -5.02 -7.71
C LYS A 13 15.95 -5.64 -6.72
N ASN A 14 15.76 -6.96 -6.78
CA ASN A 14 14.85 -7.62 -5.84
C ASN A 14 15.35 -7.58 -4.40
N LYS A 15 16.67 -7.71 -4.18
CA LYS A 15 17.28 -7.58 -2.84
C LYS A 15 17.10 -6.18 -2.28
N TYR A 16 17.32 -5.14 -3.10
CA TYR A 16 17.08 -3.76 -2.68
C TYR A 16 15.59 -3.53 -2.36
N ASN A 17 14.71 -3.99 -3.24
CA ASN A 17 13.28 -3.82 -3.04
C ASN A 17 12.79 -4.52 -1.77
N ALA A 18 13.24 -5.75 -1.51
CA ALA A 18 12.88 -6.51 -0.31
C ALA A 18 13.47 -5.95 1.00
N ALA A 19 14.58 -5.21 0.92
CA ALA A 19 15.21 -4.60 2.09
C ALA A 19 14.60 -3.23 2.46
N ASN A 20 14.01 -2.52 1.50
CA ASN A 20 13.54 -1.15 1.69
C ASN A 20 12.01 -0.99 1.60
N TYR A 21 11.31 -1.97 1.00
CA TYR A 21 9.88 -1.88 0.76
C TYR A 21 9.17 -3.19 1.09
N ASP A 22 8.09 -3.09 1.87
CA ASP A 22 7.09 -4.14 1.95
C ASP A 22 6.20 -4.10 0.71
N ARG A 23 6.02 -5.25 0.05
CA ARG A 23 5.11 -5.37 -1.10
C ARG A 23 3.69 -5.61 -0.63
N LEU A 24 2.85 -4.59 -0.72
CA LEU A 24 1.41 -4.74 -0.56
C LEU A 24 0.79 -5.18 -1.90
N TYR A 25 0.07 -6.31 -1.91
CA TYR A 25 -0.71 -6.78 -3.06
C TYR A 25 -2.22 -6.62 -2.80
N PRO A 26 -2.79 -5.40 -2.97
CA PRO A 26 -4.22 -5.20 -2.79
C PRO A 26 -5.01 -5.77 -3.97
N TYR A 27 -5.93 -6.70 -3.69
CA TYR A 27 -6.93 -7.14 -4.65
C TYR A 27 -8.11 -6.18 -4.64
N ALA A 28 -8.16 -5.29 -5.64
CA ALA A 28 -9.30 -4.43 -5.87
C ALA A 28 -10.34 -5.12 -6.77
N PRO A 29 -11.65 -4.90 -6.55
CA PRO A 29 -12.67 -5.33 -7.49
C PRO A 29 -12.41 -4.75 -8.89
N LYS A 30 -12.68 -5.55 -9.93
CA LYS A 30 -12.52 -5.10 -11.32
C LYS A 30 -13.30 -3.79 -11.55
N GLY A 31 -12.66 -2.81 -12.19
CA GLY A 31 -13.23 -1.49 -12.46
C GLY A 31 -13.05 -0.45 -11.34
N ARG A 32 -12.65 -0.84 -10.12
CA ARG A 32 -12.37 0.12 -9.05
C ARG A 32 -11.01 0.80 -9.17
N LYS A 33 -10.06 0.19 -9.89
CA LYS A 33 -8.74 0.75 -10.14
C LYS A 33 -8.82 2.16 -10.73
N GLU A 34 -9.66 2.36 -11.74
CA GLU A 34 -9.84 3.65 -12.41
C GLU A 34 -10.37 4.72 -11.45
N VAL A 35 -11.30 4.34 -10.55
CA VAL A 35 -11.83 5.24 -9.52
C VAL A 35 -10.72 5.67 -8.55
N TYR A 36 -9.85 4.74 -8.15
CA TYR A 36 -8.71 5.06 -7.28
C TYR A 36 -7.66 5.91 -8.00
N GLU A 37 -7.40 5.66 -9.28
CA GLU A 37 -6.47 6.45 -10.10
C GLU A 37 -6.97 7.89 -10.29
N ALA A 38 -8.27 8.07 -10.54
CA ALA A 38 -8.89 9.39 -10.62
C ALA A 38 -8.84 10.13 -9.27
N ALA A 39 -9.13 9.43 -8.17
CA ALA A 39 -9.05 9.99 -6.82
C ALA A 39 -7.61 10.40 -6.43
N ALA A 40 -6.63 9.55 -6.74
CA ALA A 40 -5.22 9.82 -6.53
C ALA A 40 -4.74 11.02 -7.35
N THR A 41 -5.10 11.07 -8.64
CA THR A 41 -4.78 12.19 -9.53
C THR A 41 -5.37 13.50 -9.03
N LYS A 42 -6.63 13.48 -8.57
CA LYS A 42 -7.30 14.64 -7.98
C LYS A 42 -6.62 15.11 -6.69
N ALA A 43 -6.09 14.18 -5.90
CA ALA A 43 -5.34 14.46 -4.68
C ALA A 43 -3.87 14.84 -4.94
N GLY A 44 -3.39 14.75 -6.19
CA GLY A 44 -2.00 15.04 -6.56
C GLY A 44 -0.98 13.98 -6.15
N TYR A 45 -1.43 12.74 -5.92
CA TYR A 45 -0.58 11.62 -5.49
C TYR A 45 -0.53 10.50 -6.53
N SER A 46 0.53 9.70 -6.52
CA SER A 46 0.52 8.42 -7.22
C SER A 46 -0.51 7.48 -6.59
N LEU A 47 -1.03 6.52 -7.37
CA LEU A 47 -1.98 5.53 -6.85
C LEU A 47 -1.45 4.81 -5.60
N ASN A 48 -0.15 4.46 -5.59
CA ASN A 48 0.48 3.78 -4.46
C ASN A 48 0.55 4.69 -3.22
N GLU A 49 1.01 5.93 -3.37
CA GLU A 49 1.04 6.91 -2.27
C GLU A 49 -0.36 7.19 -1.73
N TYR A 50 -1.35 7.30 -2.62
CA TYR A 50 -2.74 7.52 -2.24
C TYR A 50 -3.30 6.37 -1.39
N ILE A 51 -2.96 5.12 -1.74
CA ILE A 51 -3.35 3.94 -0.96
C ILE A 51 -2.69 3.96 0.42
N ILE A 52 -1.37 4.18 0.49
CA ILE A 52 -0.63 4.20 1.76
C ILE A 52 -1.18 5.29 2.68
N LYS A 53 -1.29 6.53 2.19
CA LYS A 53 -1.86 7.65 2.97
C LYS A 53 -3.28 7.38 3.45
N SER A 54 -4.11 6.78 2.60
CA SER A 54 -5.49 6.43 2.99
C SER A 54 -5.53 5.39 4.10
N ILE A 55 -4.56 4.46 4.12
CA ILE A 55 -4.43 3.47 5.19
C ILE A 55 -3.95 4.14 6.47
N GLU A 56 -2.90 4.97 6.41
CA GLU A 56 -2.36 5.70 7.57
C GLU A 56 -3.41 6.62 8.21
N GLU A 57 -4.12 7.41 7.40
CA GLU A 57 -5.22 8.27 7.87
C GLU A 57 -6.32 7.44 8.54
N LYS A 58 -6.61 6.25 8.01
CA LYS A 58 -7.61 5.35 8.59
C LYS A 58 -7.15 4.73 9.89
N ILE A 59 -5.87 4.36 10.00
CA ILE A 59 -5.26 3.87 11.25
C ILE A 59 -5.34 4.98 12.30
N GLU A 60 -4.87 6.19 11.99
CA GLU A 60 -4.92 7.33 12.92
C GLU A 60 -6.35 7.64 13.37
N ARG A 61 -7.32 7.60 12.45
CA ARG A 61 -8.73 7.80 12.76
C ARG A 61 -9.31 6.69 13.65
N ASP A 62 -8.90 5.44 13.44
CA ASP A 62 -9.39 4.31 14.22
C ASP A 62 -8.74 4.27 15.61
N GLU A 63 -7.44 4.56 15.71
CA GLU A 63 -6.72 4.72 16.99
C GLU A 63 -7.32 5.87 17.83
N ASN A 64 -7.64 7.00 17.20
CA ASN A 64 -8.30 8.13 17.87
C ASN A 64 -9.76 7.81 18.26
N LYS A 65 -10.41 6.83 17.61
CA LYS A 65 -11.70 6.28 18.05
C LYS A 65 -11.57 5.27 19.18
N CYS A 66 -10.49 4.49 19.22
CA CYS A 66 -10.21 3.55 20.29
C CYS A 66 -9.92 4.29 21.61
N ASN A 67 -9.21 5.41 21.55
CA ASN A 67 -8.91 6.26 22.72
C ASN A 67 -10.09 7.12 23.22
N LYS A 68 -11.27 7.08 22.57
CA LYS A 68 -12.48 7.82 23.00
C LYS A 68 -13.65 6.91 23.42
N LYS A 69 -13.39 5.62 23.63
CA LYS A 69 -14.38 4.67 24.16
C LYS A 69 -14.06 4.23 25.59
N GLU A 70 -13.82 5.20 26.47
CA GLU A 70 -14.23 5.10 27.89
C GLU A 70 -14.87 6.45 28.22
N PRO A 71 -16.18 6.45 28.48
CA PRO A 71 -16.63 6.28 29.85
C PRO A 71 -17.40 4.98 30.01
N GLN A 72 -16.89 4.13 30.91
CA GLN A 72 -17.71 3.10 31.55
C GLN A 72 -18.71 3.85 32.46
N GLU A 73 -20.00 3.70 32.19
CA GLU A 73 -21.09 3.98 33.14
C GLU A 73 -21.77 2.65 33.48
#